data_AF-A0A2T4DKM0-F1
#
_entry.id   AF-A0A2T4DKM0-F1
#
_cell.length_a   1.000
_cell.length_b   1.000
_cell.length_c   1.000
_cell.angle_alpha   90.00
_cell.angle_beta   90.00
_cell.angle_gamma   90.00
#
_symmetry.space_group_name_H-M   'P 1'
#
loop_
_entity.id
_entity.type
_entity.pdbx_description
1 polymer ?
#
loop_
_entity_poly.entity_id
_entity_poly.type
_entity_poly.pdbx_seq_one_letter_code
_entity_poly.pdbx_strand_id
1 'polypeptide(L)'
;WKNGFKNIKFKSIWIFVLLTGVVFSSLGFRPTAVIFLAQVANGLVLPIIAIYLLWVLNDKEIMGNHSNSGWVNIIGIAVILITVLLGIKGINSALGLI
;
A
#
# COMPACT_ATOMS: atom_id res chain seq x y z
N TRP A 1 -21.04 -0.65 17.80
CA TRP A 1 -21.76 -1.66 16.99
C TRP A 1 -22.27 -2.74 17.93
N LYS A 2 -23.58 -2.85 18.21
CA LYS A 2 -24.11 -3.99 18.96
C LYS A 2 -24.31 -5.17 17.99
N ASN A 3 -23.49 -6.20 18.21
CA ASN A 3 -23.68 -7.63 17.92
C ASN A 3 -23.99 -8.07 16.48
N GLY A 4 -22.94 -8.55 15.79
CA GLY A 4 -22.99 -9.67 14.85
C GLY A 4 -23.34 -9.36 13.40
N PHE A 5 -22.94 -10.27 12.50
CA PHE A 5 -23.21 -10.30 11.05
C PHE A 5 -24.71 -10.19 10.65
N LYS A 6 -25.63 -10.21 11.61
CA LYS A 6 -27.07 -9.99 11.43
C LYS A 6 -27.49 -8.52 11.47
N ASN A 7 -26.59 -7.60 11.82
CA ASN A 7 -26.91 -6.17 11.88
C ASN A 7 -27.25 -5.61 10.48
N ILE A 8 -28.41 -4.98 10.33
CA ILE A 8 -28.90 -4.47 9.06
C ILE A 8 -27.97 -3.41 8.43
N LYS A 9 -27.30 -2.59 9.27
CA LYS A 9 -26.32 -1.58 8.81
C LYS A 9 -25.08 -2.25 8.21
N PHE A 10 -24.63 -3.36 8.80
CA PHE A 10 -23.52 -4.16 8.28
C PHE A 10 -23.88 -4.82 6.95
N LYS A 11 -25.04 -5.47 6.89
CA LYS A 11 -25.52 -6.14 5.67
C LYS A 11 -25.75 -5.15 4.53
N SER A 12 -26.24 -3.96 4.82
CA SER A 12 -26.47 -2.92 3.80
C SER A 12 -25.17 -2.47 3.14
N ILE A 13 -24.09 -2.27 3.92
CA ILE A 13 -22.75 -1.94 3.37
C ILE A 13 -22.24 -3.10 2.50
N TRP A 14 -22.38 -4.33 2.95
CA TRP A 14 -21.97 -5.52 2.19
C TRP A 14 -22.72 -5.67 0.87
N ILE A 15 -24.05 -5.52 0.89
CA ILE A 15 -24.89 -5.55 -0.31
C ILE A 15 -24.47 -4.44 -1.26
N PHE A 16 -24.21 -3.23 -0.77
CA PHE A 16 -23.75 -2.12 -1.61
C PHE A 16 -22.39 -2.43 -2.29
N VAL A 17 -21.43 -2.96 -1.55
CA VAL A 17 -20.12 -3.38 -2.09
C VAL A 17 -20.27 -4.47 -3.15
N LEU A 18 -21.08 -5.50 -2.87
CA LEU A 18 -21.34 -6.59 -3.81
C LEU A 18 -22.03 -6.09 -5.08
N LEU A 19 -23.06 -5.25 -4.94
CA LEU A 19 -23.83 -4.73 -6.07
C LEU A 19 -22.96 -3.85 -6.98
N THR A 20 -22.07 -3.06 -6.38
CA THR A 20 -21.04 -2.31 -7.10
C THR A 20 -20.13 -3.26 -7.90
N GLY A 21 -19.62 -4.31 -7.27
CA GLY A 21 -18.77 -5.31 -7.94
C GLY A 21 -19.48 -6.04 -9.08
N VAL A 22 -20.75 -6.42 -8.90
CA VAL A 22 -21.57 -7.08 -9.93
C VAL A 22 -21.81 -6.15 -11.11
N VAL A 23 -22.18 -4.89 -10.88
CA VAL A 23 -22.40 -3.92 -11.96
C VAL A 23 -21.13 -3.69 -12.78
N PHE A 24 -19.98 -3.47 -12.14
CA PHE A 24 -18.71 -3.30 -12.85
C PHE A 24 -18.28 -4.56 -13.61
N SER A 25 -18.55 -5.75 -13.06
CA SER A 25 -18.27 -7.03 -13.74
C SER A 25 -19.18 -7.25 -14.95
N SER A 26 -20.48 -6.96 -14.82
CA SER A 26 -21.46 -7.09 -15.91
C SER A 26 -21.26 -6.11 -17.05
N LEU A 27 -20.62 -4.96 -16.80
CA LEU A 27 -20.24 -3.98 -17.83
C LEU A 27 -19.01 -4.40 -18.66
N GLY A 28 -18.40 -5.56 -18.37
CA GLY A 28 -17.19 -6.02 -19.04
C GLY A 28 -15.95 -5.17 -18.75
N PHE A 29 -16.04 -4.25 -17.79
CA PHE A 29 -14.89 -3.51 -17.29
C PHE A 29 -13.89 -4.53 -16.74
N ARG A 30 -12.60 -4.32 -16.96
CA ARG A 30 -11.54 -5.16 -16.39
C ARG A 30 -11.02 -4.48 -15.13
N PRO A 31 -11.57 -4.74 -13.92
CA PRO A 31 -11.12 -4.09 -12.70
C PRO A 31 -9.65 -4.36 -12.45
N THR A 32 -9.15 -5.47 -12.97
CA THR A 32 -7.74 -5.87 -12.96
C THR A 32 -6.81 -4.79 -13.51
N ALA A 33 -7.17 -4.06 -14.58
CA ALA A 33 -6.33 -2.99 -15.12
C ALA A 33 -6.26 -1.75 -14.19
N VAL A 34 -7.37 -1.41 -13.55
CA VAL A 34 -7.43 -0.31 -12.58
C VAL A 34 -6.68 -0.69 -11.28
N ILE A 35 -6.89 -1.91 -10.81
CA ILE A 35 -6.18 -2.48 -9.66
C ILE A 35 -4.67 -2.58 -9.94
N PHE A 36 -4.28 -2.92 -11.17
CA PHE A 36 -2.90 -2.96 -11.61
C PHE A 36 -2.24 -1.59 -11.48
N LEU A 37 -2.85 -0.54 -12.04
CA LEU A 37 -2.31 0.81 -11.95
C LEU A 37 -2.17 1.27 -10.50
N ALA A 38 -3.16 0.97 -9.65
CA ALA A 38 -3.10 1.26 -8.23
C ALA A 38 -1.98 0.47 -7.52
N GLN A 39 -1.74 -0.79 -7.88
CA GLN A 39 -0.66 -1.61 -7.32
C GLN A 39 0.72 -1.14 -7.75
N VAL A 40 0.89 -0.75 -9.03
CA VAL A 40 2.13 -0.16 -9.52
C VAL A 40 2.41 1.15 -8.77
N ALA A 41 1.40 2.02 -8.63
CA ALA A 41 1.53 3.25 -7.87
C ALA A 41 1.91 2.98 -6.41
N ASN A 42 1.18 2.11 -5.71
CA ASN A 42 1.46 1.78 -4.31
C ASN A 42 2.83 1.11 -4.12
N GLY A 43 3.23 0.24 -5.05
CA GLY A 43 4.53 -0.43 -5.05
C GLY A 43 5.70 0.53 -5.24
N LEU A 44 5.50 1.65 -5.94
CA LEU A 44 6.49 2.71 -6.12
C LEU A 44 6.47 3.75 -4.98
N VAL A 45 5.29 4.10 -4.48
CA VAL A 45 5.13 5.11 -3.43
C VAL A 45 5.84 4.71 -2.14
N LEU A 46 5.75 3.43 -1.74
CA LEU A 46 6.39 2.92 -0.51
C LEU A 46 7.91 3.16 -0.47
N PRO A 47 8.72 2.71 -1.45
CA PRO A 47 10.16 2.92 -1.44
C PRO A 47 10.53 4.40 -1.60
N ILE A 48 9.79 5.17 -2.41
CA ILE A 48 10.05 6.62 -2.57
C ILE A 48 9.92 7.34 -1.23
N ILE A 49 8.82 7.11 -0.50
CA ILE A 49 8.60 7.72 0.81
C ILE A 49 9.60 7.22 1.83
N ALA A 50 9.93 5.92 1.85
CA ALA A 50 10.89 5.37 2.80
C ALA A 50 12.30 5.95 2.61
N ILE A 51 12.77 6.11 1.37
CA ILE A 51 14.04 6.76 1.04
C ILE A 51 14.02 8.22 1.49
N TYR A 52 12.94 8.95 1.16
CA TYR A 52 12.78 10.35 1.53
C TYR A 52 12.80 10.53 3.07
N LEU A 53 12.06 9.70 3.79
CA LEU A 53 12.05 9.74 5.26
C LEU A 53 13.43 9.45 5.84
N LEU A 54 14.12 8.41 5.38
CA LEU A 54 15.45 8.10 5.89
C LEU A 54 16.43 9.25 5.63
N TRP A 55 16.35 9.89 4.47
CA TRP A 55 17.16 11.07 4.14
C TRP A 55 16.87 12.25 5.08
N VAL A 56 15.60 12.64 5.25
CA VAL A 56 15.20 13.75 6.14
C VAL A 56 15.54 13.46 7.60
N LEU A 57 15.36 12.22 8.07
CA LEU A 57 15.68 11.82 9.44
C LEU A 57 17.18 11.77 9.72
N ASN A 58 18.01 11.76 8.67
CA ASN A 58 19.46 11.85 8.77
C ASN A 58 19.97 13.31 8.64
N ASP A 59 19.10 14.25 8.26
CA ASP A 59 19.43 15.67 8.18
C ASP A 59 19.52 16.29 9.59
N LYS A 60 20.73 16.68 10.00
CA LYS A 60 21.00 17.28 11.31
C LYS A 60 20.49 18.72 11.43
N GLU A 61 20.29 19.41 10.32
CA GLU A 61 19.73 20.77 10.31
C GLU A 61 18.24 20.73 10.65
N ILE A 62 17.54 19.68 10.19
CA ILE A 62 16.10 19.47 10.43
C ILE A 62 15.86 18.75 11.78
N MET A 63 16.63 17.69 12.09
CA MET A 63 16.43 16.86 13.29
C MET A 63 17.21 17.33 14.53
N GLY A 64 18.18 18.23 14.37
CA GLY A 64 19.05 18.68 15.46
C GLY A 64 19.75 17.49 16.15
N ASN A 65 19.56 17.36 17.47
CA ASN A 65 20.14 16.29 18.28
C ASN A 65 19.44 14.92 18.14
N HIS A 66 18.31 14.84 17.43
CA HIS A 66 17.53 13.61 17.26
C HIS A 66 17.78 12.93 15.91
N SER A 67 18.85 13.30 15.20
CA SER A 67 19.21 12.64 13.94
C SER A 67 19.44 11.15 14.15
N ASN A 68 19.05 10.33 13.18
CA ASN A 68 19.24 8.88 13.26
C ASN A 68 20.69 8.49 13.57
N SER A 69 20.88 7.60 14.54
CA SER A 69 22.17 6.96 14.77
C SER A 69 22.46 5.91 13.71
N GLY A 70 23.73 5.50 13.55
CA GLY A 70 24.12 4.50 12.54
C GLY A 70 23.33 3.20 12.61
N TRP A 71 22.93 2.76 13.82
CA TRP A 71 22.08 1.60 14.02
C TRP A 71 20.67 1.77 13.44
N VAL A 72 20.04 2.94 13.66
CA VAL A 72 18.71 3.23 13.11
C VAL A 72 18.79 3.36 11.58
N ASN A 73 19.89 3.87 11.06
CA ASN A 73 20.12 3.92 9.61
C ASN A 73 20.20 2.53 8.97
N ILE A 74 20.85 1.56 9.63
CA ILE A 74 20.89 0.16 9.17
C ILE A 74 19.48 -0.45 9.11
N ILE A 75 18.66 -0.22 10.14
CA ILE A 75 17.27 -0.69 10.16
C ILE A 75 16.45 0.01 9.06
N GLY A 76 16.65 1.32 8.88
CA GLY A 76 16.00 2.10 7.82
C GLY A 76 16.34 1.58 6.42
N ILE A 77 17.61 1.22 6.17
CA ILE A 77 18.04 0.60 4.91
C ILE A 77 17.35 -0.75 4.72
N ALA A 78 17.24 -1.58 5.77
CA ALA A 78 16.51 -2.85 5.70
C ALA A 78 15.02 -2.65 5.37
N VAL A 79 14.38 -1.63 5.93
CA VAL A 79 13.00 -1.26 5.60
C VAL A 79 12.87 -0.84 4.14
N ILE A 80 13.78 0.01 3.63
CA ILE A 80 13.78 0.39 2.21
C ILE A 80 13.90 -0.86 1.34
N LEU A 81 14.80 -1.78 1.69
CA LEU A 81 15.00 -3.03 0.94
C LEU A 81 13.72 -3.88 0.89
N ILE A 82 13.00 -4.00 2.02
CA ILE A 82 11.70 -4.68 2.09
C ILE A 82 10.65 -3.95 1.23
N THR A 83 10.57 -2.62 1.29
CA THR A 83 9.59 -1.87 0.48
C THR A 83 9.83 -2.01 -1.02
N VAL A 84 11.10 -2.05 -1.45
CA VAL A 84 11.47 -2.32 -2.84
C VAL A 84 11.06 -3.74 -3.24
N LEU A 85 11.33 -4.75 -2.40
CA LEU A 85 10.91 -6.13 -2.67
C LEU A 85 9.38 -6.26 -2.77
N LEU A 86 8.63 -5.59 -1.90
CA LEU A 86 7.18 -5.57 -1.93
C LEU A 86 6.65 -4.85 -3.19
N GLY A 87 7.29 -3.75 -3.59
CA GLY A 87 6.96 -3.04 -4.82
C GLY A 87 7.17 -3.90 -6.06
N ILE A 88 8.33 -4.55 -6.17
CA ILE A 88 8.65 -5.48 -7.26
C ILE A 88 7.67 -6.65 -7.27
N LYS A 89 7.37 -7.26 -6.12
CA LYS A 89 6.40 -8.35 -6.03
C LYS A 89 4.98 -7.91 -6.46
N GLY A 90 4.56 -6.71 -6.06
CA GLY A 90 3.29 -6.13 -6.46
C GLY A 90 3.18 -5.96 -7.97
N ILE A 91 4.21 -5.40 -8.60
CA ILE A 91 4.28 -5.25 -10.06
C ILE A 91 4.32 -6.62 -10.76
N ASN A 92 5.11 -7.56 -10.25
CA ASN A 92 5.27 -8.89 -10.87
C ASN A 92 3.97 -9.72 -10.82
N SER A 93 3.25 -9.68 -9.69
CA SER A 93 1.94 -10.30 -9.55
C SER A 93 0.91 -9.64 -10.46
N ALA A 94 0.97 -8.31 -10.59
CA ALA A 94 0.06 -7.57 -11.44
C ALA A 94 0.33 -7.84 -12.94
N LEU A 95 1.58 -8.13 -13.33
CA LEU A 95 1.97 -8.54 -14.68
C LEU A 95 1.64 -10.00 -15.03
N GLY A 96 1.21 -10.82 -14.05
CA GLY A 96 0.83 -12.22 -14.26
C GLY A 96 1.99 -13.16 -14.54
N LEU A 97 3.22 -12.79 -14.13
CA LEU A 97 4.40 -13.66 -14.23
C LEU A 97 4.47 -14.72 -13.11
N ILE A 98 3.61 -14.62 -12.09
CA ILE A 98 3.37 -15.61 -11.01
C ILE A 98 1.92 -15.47 -10.54
#